data_AF-A0A4W5NID2-F1
#
_entry.id   AF-A0A4W5NID2-F1
#
_cell.length_a   1.000
_cell.length_b   1.000
_cell.length_c   1.000
_cell.angle_alpha   90.00
_cell.angle_beta   90.00
_cell.angle_gamma   90.00
#
_symmetry.space_group_name_H-M   'P 1'
#
loop_
_entity.id
_entity.type
_entity.pdbx_description
1 polymer ?
#
loop_
_entity_poly.entity_id
_entity_poly.type
_entity_poly.pdbx_seq_one_letter_code
_entity_poly.pdbx_strand_id
1 'polypeptide(L)'
;MTGVACLKCYFWIFIFVFRSTLPSDGKLLETIMWSTQNAKFLSGRGVVIYPDIGDKLDIICPKAEPGRDYEFYKLYLVRREQAEGCSTVMDPNVLVNCNKPEKDIKFTIKFQEFSPNYMGLEFKKNMNYYITCEY
;
A
#
# COMPACT_ATOMS: atom_id res chain seq x y z
N MET A 1 -25.97 54.00 29.16
CA MET A 1 -24.66 53.41 28.81
C MET A 1 -24.64 51.98 29.30
N THR A 2 -25.12 51.02 28.51
CA THR A 2 -25.16 49.61 28.89
C THR A 2 -24.49 48.77 27.81
N GLY A 3 -23.29 48.32 28.17
CA GLY A 3 -22.64 47.08 27.71
C GLY A 3 -22.77 46.68 26.26
N VAL A 4 -21.98 47.30 25.37
CA VAL A 4 -21.55 46.65 24.12
C VAL A 4 -20.50 45.60 24.49
N ALA A 5 -20.96 44.47 25.03
CA ALA A 5 -20.12 43.31 25.31
C ALA A 5 -19.75 42.63 23.98
N CYS A 6 -18.66 43.14 23.40
CA CYS A 6 -17.67 42.45 22.59
C CYS A 6 -18.18 41.32 21.68
N LEU A 7 -18.84 41.68 20.58
CA LEU A 7 -19.01 40.81 19.40
C LEU A 7 -17.66 40.22 18.92
N LYS A 8 -16.55 40.91 19.22
CA LYS A 8 -15.16 40.46 19.00
C LYS A 8 -14.76 39.23 19.81
N CYS A 9 -15.32 38.98 21.00
CA CYS A 9 -15.00 37.80 21.80
C CYS A 9 -15.54 36.51 21.17
N TYR A 10 -16.75 36.55 20.59
CA TYR A 10 -17.35 35.39 19.93
C TYR A 10 -16.60 34.97 18.66
N PHE A 11 -16.00 35.93 17.95
CA PHE A 11 -15.21 35.64 16.74
C PHE A 11 -13.95 34.82 17.04
N TRP A 12 -13.29 35.09 18.19
CA TRP A 12 -12.12 34.32 18.62
C TRP A 12 -12.48 32.91 19.08
N ILE A 13 -13.65 32.72 19.69
CA ILE A 13 -14.16 31.39 20.09
C ILE A 13 -14.45 30.53 18.86
N PHE A 14 -15.00 31.11 17.79
CA PHE A 14 -15.29 30.39 16.54
C PHE A 14 -14.01 29.94 15.80
N ILE A 15 -12.94 30.74 15.85
CA ILE A 15 -11.64 30.38 15.22
C ILE A 15 -10.96 29.21 15.95
N PHE A 16 -11.14 29.07 17.26
CA PHE A 16 -10.54 27.96 18.03
C PHE A 16 -11.27 26.62 17.86
N VAL A 17 -12.55 26.62 17.50
CA VAL A 17 -13.34 25.39 17.33
C VAL A 17 -13.13 24.74 15.97
N PHE A 18 -12.65 25.48 14.97
CA PHE A 18 -12.26 24.91 13.68
C PHE A 18 -10.80 24.41 13.70
N ARG A 19 -10.47 23.57 14.69
CA ARG A 19 -9.31 22.69 14.58
C ARG A 19 -9.70 21.61 13.57
N SER A 20 -9.60 21.95 12.29
CA SER A 20 -9.74 21.01 11.19
C SER A 20 -8.79 19.85 11.49
N THR A 21 -9.35 18.71 11.88
CA THR A 21 -8.64 17.44 11.78
C THR A 21 -8.43 17.24 10.29
N LEU A 22 -7.29 17.72 9.79
CA LEU A 22 -6.82 17.37 8.46
C LEU A 22 -6.93 15.84 8.36
N PRO A 23 -7.63 15.30 7.36
CA PRO A 23 -7.53 13.88 7.10
C PRO A 23 -6.04 13.58 6.95
N SER A 24 -5.51 12.74 7.82
CA SER A 24 -4.14 12.26 7.72
C SER A 24 -4.09 11.43 6.43
N ASP A 25 -3.85 12.10 5.31
CA ASP A 25 -3.61 11.44 4.04
C ASP A 25 -2.32 10.64 4.25
N GLY A 26 -2.41 9.32 4.21
CA GLY A 26 -1.28 8.48 4.56
C GLY A 26 -0.10 8.70 3.63
N LYS A 27 1.09 8.38 4.12
CA LYS A 27 2.34 8.60 3.38
C LYS A 27 2.47 7.61 2.23
N LEU A 28 3.15 8.04 1.17
CA LEU A 28 3.65 7.12 0.16
C LEU A 28 4.94 6.47 0.72
N LEU A 29 4.88 5.16 0.92
CA LEU A 29 6.01 4.34 1.33
C LEU A 29 7.01 4.18 0.20
N GLU A 30 8.21 3.72 0.55
CA GLU A 30 9.25 3.46 -0.43
C GLU A 30 8.82 2.37 -1.42
N THR A 31 8.93 2.67 -2.71
CA THR A 31 8.54 1.77 -3.79
C THR A 31 9.37 0.47 -3.78
N ILE A 32 8.69 -0.66 -4.02
CA ILE A 32 9.31 -1.98 -4.13
C ILE A 32 9.36 -2.37 -5.62
N MET A 33 10.57 -2.56 -6.14
CA MET A 33 10.78 -3.13 -7.48
C MET A 33 10.69 -4.66 -7.40
N TRP A 34 9.73 -5.27 -8.07
CA TRP A 34 9.56 -6.72 -8.06
C TRP A 34 10.45 -7.37 -9.13
N SER A 35 11.70 -7.67 -8.77
CA SER A 35 12.67 -8.33 -9.66
C SER A 35 13.69 -9.12 -8.85
N THR A 36 14.26 -10.18 -9.44
CA THR A 36 15.33 -10.98 -8.80
C THR A 36 16.59 -10.15 -8.47
N GLN A 37 16.79 -9.03 -9.16
CA GLN A 37 17.94 -8.15 -8.97
C GLN A 37 17.77 -7.15 -7.82
N ASN A 38 16.56 -7.03 -7.26
CA ASN A 38 16.32 -6.10 -6.18
C ASN A 38 16.94 -6.62 -4.87
N ALA A 39 18.06 -6.00 -4.48
CA ALA A 39 18.82 -6.33 -3.27
C ALA A 39 18.04 -6.17 -1.94
N LYS A 40 16.87 -5.52 -1.96
CA LYS A 40 15.98 -5.45 -0.78
C LYS A 40 15.39 -6.81 -0.41
N PHE A 41 15.27 -7.74 -1.36
CA PHE A 41 14.80 -9.09 -1.08
C PHE A 41 15.91 -9.90 -0.41
N LEU A 42 15.90 -9.90 0.93
CA LEU A 42 16.83 -10.69 1.72
C LEU A 42 16.50 -12.18 1.62
N SER A 43 17.51 -13.02 1.38
CA SER A 43 17.33 -14.48 1.30
C SER A 43 16.70 -15.03 2.59
N GLY A 44 15.62 -15.81 2.44
CA GLY A 44 14.90 -16.45 3.55
C GLY A 44 13.97 -15.53 4.36
N ARG A 45 14.02 -14.20 4.17
CA ARG A 45 13.14 -13.24 4.90
C ARG A 45 12.27 -12.39 3.97
N GLY A 46 12.73 -12.14 2.74
CA GLY A 46 12.08 -11.21 1.81
C GLY A 46 12.14 -9.76 2.28
N VAL A 47 11.19 -8.95 1.84
CA VAL A 47 11.04 -7.54 2.24
C VAL A 47 9.99 -7.44 3.34
N VAL A 48 10.32 -6.77 4.44
CA VAL A 48 9.40 -6.53 5.56
C VAL A 48 9.21 -5.02 5.74
N ILE A 49 7.95 -4.60 5.78
CA ILE A 49 7.56 -3.20 5.99
C ILE A 49 6.46 -3.12 7.04
N TYR A 50 6.36 -1.97 7.72
CA TYR A 50 5.37 -1.71 8.76
C TYR A 50 4.53 -0.48 8.35
N PRO A 51 3.54 -0.66 7.47
CA PRO A 51 2.66 0.41 7.01
C PRO A 51 1.63 0.82 8.06
N ASP A 52 1.27 2.10 8.11
CA ASP A 52 0.14 2.60 8.90
C ASP A 52 -1.16 2.61 8.06
N ILE A 53 -2.32 2.58 8.72
CA ILE A 53 -3.60 2.74 8.01
C ILE A 53 -3.67 4.14 7.39
N GLY A 54 -3.95 4.18 6.09
CA GLY A 54 -3.95 5.35 5.24
C GLY A 54 -2.78 5.35 4.24
N ASP A 55 -1.69 4.67 4.57
CA ASP A 55 -0.47 4.67 3.76
C ASP A 55 -0.68 4.04 2.39
N LYS A 56 0.20 4.40 1.45
CA LYS A 56 0.22 3.87 0.09
C LYS A 56 1.56 3.22 -0.18
N LEU A 57 1.56 2.08 -0.86
CA LEU A 57 2.76 1.38 -1.31
C LEU A 57 2.67 1.11 -2.79
N ASP A 58 3.72 1.49 -3.52
CA ASP A 58 3.85 1.13 -4.91
C ASP A 58 4.72 -0.12 -5.07
N ILE A 59 4.20 -1.10 -5.82
CA ILE A 59 4.94 -2.26 -6.32
C ILE A 59 5.08 -2.09 -7.83
N ILE A 60 6.30 -2.15 -8.33
CA ILE A 60 6.59 -1.96 -9.76
C ILE A 60 7.21 -3.24 -10.33
N CYS A 61 6.60 -3.79 -11.37
CA CYS A 61 7.27 -4.73 -12.27
C CYS A 61 8.03 -3.88 -13.32
N PRO A 62 9.37 -3.87 -13.31
CA PRO A 62 10.15 -3.10 -14.27
C PRO A 62 9.98 -3.67 -15.68
N LYS A 63 10.05 -2.81 -16.70
CA LYS A 63 10.16 -3.22 -18.10
C LYS A 63 11.44 -4.00 -18.37
N ALA A 64 11.49 -4.70 -19.50
CA ALA A 64 12.68 -5.42 -19.91
C ALA A 64 13.87 -4.46 -20.11
N GLU A 65 15.01 -4.78 -19.49
CA GLU A 65 16.25 -4.07 -19.72
C GLU A 65 16.94 -4.57 -21.01
N PRO A 66 17.58 -3.68 -21.80
CA PRO A 66 18.32 -4.12 -22.97
C PRO A 66 19.39 -5.17 -22.63
N GLY A 67 19.33 -6.32 -23.30
CA GLY A 67 20.28 -7.42 -23.11
C GLY A 67 19.92 -8.39 -21.97
N ARG A 68 18.70 -8.31 -21.43
CA ARG A 68 18.18 -9.25 -20.43
C ARG A 68 16.79 -9.73 -20.80
N ASP A 69 16.48 -10.96 -20.39
CA ASP A 69 15.13 -11.51 -20.52
C ASP A 69 14.19 -10.85 -19.52
N TYR A 70 12.93 -10.71 -19.92
CA TYR A 70 11.89 -10.17 -19.05
C TYR A 70 11.44 -11.21 -18.03
N GLU A 71 11.27 -10.77 -16.78
CA GLU A 71 10.80 -11.62 -15.70
C GLU A 71 9.27 -11.56 -15.60
N PHE A 72 8.61 -12.67 -15.90
CA PHE A 72 7.15 -12.80 -15.80
C PHE A 72 6.77 -13.25 -14.40
N TYR A 73 5.86 -12.52 -13.76
CA TYR A 73 5.37 -12.84 -12.41
C TYR A 73 3.88 -12.60 -12.29
N LYS A 74 3.22 -13.41 -11.47
CA LYS A 74 1.91 -13.08 -10.93
C LYS A 74 2.00 -12.95 -9.42
N LEU A 75 1.59 -11.80 -8.90
CA LEU A 75 1.65 -11.51 -7.46
C LEU A 75 0.32 -11.82 -6.80
N TYR A 76 0.39 -12.45 -5.64
CA TYR A 76 -0.77 -12.90 -4.88
C TYR A 76 -0.69 -12.41 -3.45
N LEU A 77 -1.83 -11.99 -2.90
CA LEU A 77 -1.99 -11.83 -1.46
C LEU A 77 -2.34 -13.21 -0.88
N VAL A 78 -1.50 -13.71 0.02
CA VAL A 78 -1.60 -15.07 0.56
C VAL A 78 -1.66 -15.09 2.08
N ARG A 79 -2.11 -16.21 2.64
CA ARG A 79 -2.01 -16.48 4.09
C ARG A 79 -0.57 -16.80 4.47
N ARG A 80 -0.30 -16.75 5.79
CA ARG A 80 1.01 -17.08 6.35
C ARG A 80 1.48 -18.48 5.93
N GLU A 81 0.63 -19.50 6.06
CA GLU A 81 1.00 -20.89 5.72
C GLU A 81 1.39 -21.04 4.25
N GLN A 82 0.72 -20.30 3.36
CA GLN A 82 0.98 -20.28 1.92
C GLN A 82 2.29 -19.57 1.59
N ALA A 83 2.62 -18.49 2.31
CA ALA A 83 3.90 -17.80 2.16
C ALA A 83 5.08 -18.67 2.63
N GLU A 84 4.93 -19.35 3.77
CA GLU A 84 5.94 -20.26 4.32
C GLU A 84 6.14 -21.51 3.45
N GLY A 85 5.06 -22.03 2.85
CA GLY A 85 5.08 -23.19 1.95
C GLY A 85 5.28 -22.87 0.46
N CYS A 86 5.46 -21.59 0.10
CA CYS A 86 5.57 -21.12 -1.28
C CYS A 86 4.46 -21.66 -2.22
N SER A 87 3.21 -21.71 -1.76
CA SER A 87 2.08 -22.30 -2.51
C SER A 87 0.93 -21.33 -2.72
N THR A 88 0.53 -21.14 -3.99
CA THR A 88 -0.53 -20.21 -4.43
C THR A 88 -1.86 -20.92 -4.79
N VAL A 89 -1.94 -22.25 -4.62
CA VAL A 89 -2.95 -23.12 -5.24
C VAL A 89 -4.36 -23.03 -4.62
N MET A 90 -4.47 -22.68 -3.33
CA MET A 90 -5.72 -22.91 -2.58
C MET A 90 -6.79 -21.82 -2.75
N ASP A 91 -6.44 -20.56 -3.01
CA ASP A 91 -7.38 -19.44 -3.23
C ASP A 91 -6.61 -18.17 -3.69
N PRO A 92 -6.41 -17.96 -5.01
CA PRO A 92 -5.51 -16.92 -5.48
C PRO A 92 -6.18 -15.52 -5.49
N ASN A 93 -5.92 -14.71 -4.47
CA ASN A 93 -6.18 -13.27 -4.54
C ASN A 93 -5.07 -12.58 -5.35
N VAL A 94 -5.25 -12.52 -6.67
CA VAL A 94 -4.28 -11.93 -7.61
C VAL A 94 -4.27 -10.41 -7.48
N LEU A 95 -3.09 -9.85 -7.19
CA LEU A 95 -2.88 -8.41 -7.06
C LEU A 95 -2.51 -7.75 -8.38
N VAL A 96 -1.50 -8.31 -9.05
CA VAL A 96 -0.98 -7.77 -10.30
C VAL A 96 -0.35 -8.88 -11.12
N ASN A 97 -0.46 -8.75 -12.44
CA ASN A 97 0.17 -9.64 -13.41
C ASN A 97 1.25 -8.87 -14.18
N CYS A 98 2.51 -9.21 -13.97
CA CYS A 98 3.66 -8.65 -14.66
C CYS A 98 3.82 -9.35 -16.02
N ASN A 99 3.07 -8.89 -17.04
CA ASN A 99 3.00 -9.55 -18.35
C ASN A 99 3.31 -8.63 -19.55
N LYS A 100 3.86 -7.43 -19.31
CA LYS A 100 4.13 -6.44 -20.36
C LYS A 100 5.61 -6.06 -20.34
N PRO A 101 6.44 -6.66 -21.22
CA PRO A 101 7.87 -6.37 -21.25
C PRO A 101 8.20 -4.94 -21.70
N GLU A 102 7.32 -4.32 -22.49
CA GLU A 102 7.53 -2.99 -23.09
C GLU A 102 7.40 -1.82 -22.10
N LYS A 103 6.79 -2.03 -20.93
CA LYS A 103 6.50 -0.94 -19.99
C LYS A 103 6.46 -1.38 -18.53
N ASP A 104 6.75 -0.42 -17.65
CA ASP A 104 6.61 -0.62 -16.22
C ASP A 104 5.14 -0.83 -15.84
N ILE A 105 4.88 -1.86 -15.05
CA ILE A 105 3.56 -2.11 -14.47
C ILE A 105 3.63 -1.69 -13.01
N LYS A 106 2.84 -0.69 -12.63
CA LYS A 106 2.75 -0.18 -11.27
C LYS A 106 1.42 -0.58 -10.65
N PHE A 107 1.47 -1.17 -9.46
CA PHE A 107 0.33 -1.45 -8.61
C PHE A 107 0.47 -0.69 -7.30
N THR A 108 -0.57 0.05 -6.91
CA THR A 108 -0.58 0.84 -5.67
C THR A 108 -1.52 0.19 -4.67
N ILE A 109 -0.96 -0.27 -3.56
CA ILE A 109 -1.71 -0.73 -2.40
C ILE A 109 -2.02 0.47 -1.52
N LYS A 110 -3.26 0.62 -1.11
CA LYS A 110 -3.65 1.56 -0.05
C LYS A 110 -4.04 0.74 1.17
N PHE A 111 -3.35 0.97 2.29
CA PHE A 111 -3.63 0.28 3.55
C PHE A 111 -4.87 0.90 4.19
N GLN A 112 -6.04 0.39 3.84
CA GLN A 112 -7.33 0.92 4.30
C GLN A 112 -8.20 -0.19 4.88
N GLU A 113 -8.97 0.13 5.92
CA GLU A 113 -9.86 -0.83 6.59
C GLU A 113 -11.10 -1.16 5.76
N PHE A 114 -11.56 -0.22 4.94
CA PHE A 114 -12.73 -0.39 4.09
C PHE A 114 -12.37 -0.02 2.67
N SER A 115 -12.58 -0.96 1.76
CA SER A 115 -12.38 -0.69 0.34
C SER A 115 -13.71 -0.33 -0.33
N PRO A 116 -13.78 0.78 -1.09
CA PRO A 116 -14.98 1.08 -1.86
C PRO A 116 -15.21 0.09 -3.02
N ASN A 117 -14.18 -0.70 -3.38
CA ASN A 117 -14.27 -1.76 -4.36
C ASN A 117 -14.56 -3.09 -3.66
N TYR A 118 -15.56 -3.85 -4.15
CA TYR A 118 -15.92 -5.17 -3.61
C TYR A 118 -14.82 -6.24 -3.79
N MET A 119 -13.94 -6.08 -4.78
CA MET A 119 -12.71 -6.88 -4.93
C MET A 119 -11.48 -6.16 -4.39
N GLY A 120 -11.67 -5.04 -3.70
CA GLY A 120 -10.59 -4.26 -3.16
C GLY A 120 -9.99 -4.92 -1.92
N LEU A 121 -8.73 -4.60 -1.67
CA LEU A 121 -8.03 -5.11 -0.49
C LEU A 121 -8.43 -4.32 0.76
N GLU A 122 -8.59 -5.05 1.86
CA GLU A 122 -8.90 -4.50 3.18
C GLU A 122 -7.82 -4.92 4.18
N PHE A 123 -7.31 -3.94 4.92
CA PHE A 123 -6.21 -4.10 5.86
C PHE A 123 -6.62 -3.63 7.24
N LYS A 124 -6.38 -4.45 8.26
CA LYS A 124 -6.66 -4.14 9.65
C LYS A 124 -5.36 -3.87 10.41
N LYS A 125 -5.46 -3.03 11.44
CA LYS A 125 -4.35 -2.77 12.35
C LYS A 125 -3.93 -4.06 13.06
N ASN A 126 -2.62 -4.19 13.32
CA ASN A 126 -2.03 -5.31 14.04
C ASN A 126 -2.26 -6.68 13.37
N MET A 127 -2.46 -6.70 12.05
CA MET A 127 -2.53 -7.92 11.26
C MET A 127 -1.35 -8.01 10.28
N ASN A 128 -0.87 -9.24 10.07
CA ASN A 128 0.20 -9.52 9.13
C ASN A 128 -0.39 -9.95 7.78
N TYR A 129 0.18 -9.42 6.71
CA TYR A 129 -0.21 -9.69 5.33
C TYR A 129 1.02 -10.10 4.54
N TYR A 130 0.86 -11.05 3.62
CA TYR A 130 1.98 -11.66 2.88
C TYR A 130 1.70 -11.60 1.39
N ILE A 131 2.67 -11.10 0.62
CA ILE A 131 2.61 -11.07 -0.84
C ILE A 131 3.72 -11.99 -1.35
N THR A 132 3.37 -12.92 -2.24
CA THR A 132 4.32 -13.82 -2.88
C THR A 132 4.01 -13.93 -4.38
N CYS A 133 4.97 -14.44 -5.14
CA CYS A 133 4.79 -14.74 -6.55
C CYS A 133 4.78 -16.25 -6.81
N GLU A 134 4.11 -16.63 -7.89
CA GLU A 134 4.31 -17.92 -8.56
C GLU A 134 5.12 -17.66 -9.83
N TYR A 135 6.08 -18.54 -10.10
CA TYR A 135 6.85 -18.56 -11.35
C TYR A 135 6.05 -19.24 -12.47
#